data_AF-A0A2V9S362-F1
#
_entry.id   AF-A0A2V9S362-F1
#
_cell.length_a   1.000
_cell.length_b   1.000
_cell.length_c   1.000
_cell.angle_alpha   90.00
_cell.angle_beta   90.00
_cell.angle_gamma   90.00
#
_symmetry.space_group_name_H-M   'P 1'
#
loop_
_entity.id
_entity.type
_entity.pdbx_description
1 polymer ?
#
loop_
_entity_poly.entity_id
_entity_poly.type
_entity_poly.pdbx_seq_one_letter_code
_entity_poly.pdbx_strand_id
1 'polypeptide(L)' 'MSGLSAVVRQLKKERANAQQLVARLDAALRALNHLGTGNSFPRRRLSVAARRKIAAAQRARWAKVKRQKAS' A
#
# COMPACT_ATOMS: atom_id res chain seq x y z
N MET A 1 -43.30 18.78 25.03
CA MET A 1 -42.26 19.02 24.00
C MET A 1 -40.94 18.24 24.23
N SER A 2 -40.83 17.35 25.23
CA SER A 2 -39.61 16.57 25.54
C SER A 2 -39.34 15.42 24.55
N GLY A 3 -40.37 14.82 23.96
CA GLY A 3 -40.21 13.75 22.97
C GLY A 3 -39.56 14.23 21.66
N LEU A 4 -39.94 15.42 21.19
CA LEU A 4 -39.41 15.98 19.95
C LEU A 4 -37.91 16.29 20.06
N SER A 5 -37.45 16.77 21.22
CA SER A 5 -36.02 17.00 21.47
C SER A 5 -35.22 15.69 21.60
N ALA A 6 -35.84 14.60 22.05
CA ALA A 6 -35.24 13.27 22.02
C ALA A 6 -35.08 12.76 20.58
N VAL A 7 -36.11 12.89 19.73
CA VAL A 7 -36.04 12.52 18.31
C VAL A 7 -34.97 13.32 17.58
N VAL A 8 -34.89 14.64 17.78
CA VAL A 8 -33.85 15.48 17.17
C VAL A 8 -32.44 15.04 17.62
N ARG A 9 -32.25 14.70 18.90
CA ARG A 9 -30.96 14.17 19.39
C ARG A 9 -30.62 12.84 18.75
N GLN A 10 -31.59 11.95 18.61
CA GLN A 10 -31.40 10.65 17.95
C GLN A 10 -31.03 10.82 16.47
N LEU A 11 -31.73 11.68 15.73
CA LEU A 11 -31.42 11.98 14.33
C LEU A 11 -30.02 12.59 14.17
N LYS A 12 -29.59 13.46 15.10
CA LYS A 12 -28.20 13.98 15.09
C LYS A 12 -27.17 12.88 15.30
N LYS A 13 -27.44 11.92 16.19
CA LYS A 13 -26.58 10.75 16.42
C LYS A 13 -26.49 9.87 15.17
N GLU A 14 -27.64 9.57 14.57
CA GLU A 14 -27.70 8.79 13.33
C GLU A 14 -26.97 9.48 12.18
N ARG A 15 -27.10 10.80 12.05
CA ARG A 15 -26.33 11.59 11.07
C ARG A 15 -24.83 11.47 11.31
N ALA A 16 -24.37 11.58 12.55
CA ALA A 16 -22.94 11.43 12.87
C ALA A 16 -22.42 10.02 12.51
N ASN A 17 -23.20 8.98 12.80
CA ASN A 17 -22.87 7.61 12.42
C ASN A 17 -22.79 7.46 10.90
N ALA A 18 -23.75 8.01 10.16
CA ALA A 18 -23.74 7.98 8.70
C ALA A 18 -22.51 8.70 8.12
N GLN A 19 -22.13 9.85 8.67
CA GLN A 19 -20.91 10.57 8.26
C GLN A 19 -19.65 9.74 8.50
N GLN A 20 -19.57 9.00 9.61
CA GLN A 20 -18.45 8.09 9.86
C GLN A 20 -18.39 6.95 8.83
N LEU A 21 -19.54 6.39 8.43
CA LEU A 21 -19.59 5.36 7.39
C LEU A 21 -19.12 5.90 6.05
N VAL A 22 -19.57 7.09 5.64
CA VAL A 22 -19.10 7.75 4.41
C VAL A 22 -17.59 7.97 4.45
N ALA A 23 -17.06 8.52 5.55
CA ALA A 23 -15.62 8.74 5.69
C ALA A 23 -14.79 7.44 5.60
N ARG A 24 -15.31 6.32 6.13
CA ARG A 24 -14.68 5.00 6.01
C ARG A 24 -14.70 4.48 4.57
N LEU A 25 -15.81 4.66 3.86
CA LEU A 25 -15.92 4.30 2.44
C LEU A 25 -14.95 5.12 1.59
N ASP A 26 -14.85 6.43 1.82
CA ASP A 26 -13.88 7.30 1.13
C ASP A 26 -12.43 6.84 1.38
N ALA A 27 -12.10 6.46 2.62
CA ALA A 27 -10.79 5.92 2.96
C ALA A 27 -10.51 4.60 2.22
N ALA A 28 -11.50 3.70 2.16
CA ALA A 28 -11.40 2.44 1.43
C ALA A 28 -11.20 2.67 -0.09
N LEU A 29 -11.97 3.58 -0.69
CA LEU A 29 -11.83 3.95 -2.11
C LEU A 29 -10.44 4.53 -2.40
N ARG A 30 -9.91 5.40 -1.54
CA ARG A 30 -8.55 5.93 -1.67
C ARG A 30 -7.51 4.81 -1.61
N ALA A 31 -7.62 3.89 -0.66
CA ALA A 31 -6.71 2.75 -0.54
C ALA A 31 -6.74 1.85 -1.79
N LEU A 32 -7.93 1.57 -2.33
CA LEU A 32 -8.09 0.79 -3.56
C LEU A 32 -7.50 1.53 -4.78
N ASN A 33 -7.69 2.85 -4.88
CA ASN A 33 -7.06 3.64 -5.94
C ASN A 33 -5.52 3.63 -5.85
N HIS A 34 -4.95 3.62 -4.64
CA HIS A 34 -3.51 3.45 -4.44
C HIS A 34 -3.01 2.05 -4.86
N LEU A 35 -3.83 1.02 -4.73
CA LEU A 35 -3.50 -0.33 -5.23
C LEU A 35 -3.58 -0.40 -6.77
N GLY A 36 -4.56 0.26 -7.37
CA GLY A 36 -4.73 0.31 -8.83
C GLY A 36 -3.68 1.18 -9.54
N THR A 37 -3.19 2.23 -8.88
CA THR A 37 -1.98 2.96 -9.28
C THR A 37 -0.75 2.21 -8.79
N GLY A 38 -0.56 0.99 -9.29
CA GLY A 38 0.56 0.12 -8.92
C GLY A 38 1.84 0.95 -8.85
N ASN A 39 2.42 1.02 -7.65
CA ASN A 39 3.54 1.90 -7.29
C ASN A 39 4.55 1.94 -8.42
N SER A 40 4.40 2.93 -9.30
CA SER A 40 5.25 3.14 -10.46
C SER A 40 6.46 3.89 -9.94
N PHE A 41 7.18 3.27 -9.00
CA PHE A 41 8.43 3.81 -8.52
C PHE A 41 9.29 4.02 -9.75
N PRO A 42 9.78 5.26 -9.98
CA PRO A 42 10.63 5.52 -11.13
C PRO A 42 11.80 4.54 -11.05
N ARG A 43 11.87 3.60 -11.99
CA ARG A 43 12.98 2.65 -12.06
C ARG A 43 14.23 3.48 -12.27
N ARG A 44 15.09 3.55 -11.26
CA ARG A 44 16.37 4.22 -11.37
C ARG A 44 17.18 3.55 -12.48
N ARG A 45 17.59 4.31 -13.49
CA ARG A 45 18.50 3.85 -14.53
C ARG A 45 19.88 3.67 -13.90
N LEU A 46 20.35 2.43 -13.84
CA LEU A 46 21.71 2.14 -13.39
C LEU A 46 22.73 2.57 -14.46
N SER A 47 23.91 3.02 -14.03
CA SER A 47 25.03 3.23 -14.95
C SER A 47 25.59 1.88 -15.43
N VAL A 48 26.34 1.91 -16.54
CA VAL A 48 26.99 0.70 -17.08
C VAL A 48 27.94 0.08 -16.04
N ALA A 49 28.71 0.91 -15.33
CA ALA A 49 29.62 0.46 -14.29
C ALA A 49 28.89 -0.22 -13.13
N ALA A 50 27.76 0.34 -12.67
CA ALA A 50 26.95 -0.25 -11.61
C ALA A 50 26.37 -1.61 -12.03
N ARG A 51 25.85 -1.73 -13.25
CA ARG A 51 25.35 -3.02 -13.78
C ARG A 51 26.46 -4.08 -13.83
N ARG A 52 27.66 -3.71 -14.27
CA ARG A 52 28.83 -4.63 -14.31
C ARG A 52 29.19 -5.16 -12.92
N LYS A 53 29.23 -4.30 -11.90
CA LYS A 53 29.51 -4.68 -10.51
C LYS A 53 28.47 -5.67 -9.97
N ILE A 54 27.18 -5.39 -10.21
CA ILE A 54 26.08 -6.26 -9.78
C ILE A 54 26.19 -7.64 -10.44
N ALA A 55 26.41 -7.69 -11.75
CA ALA A 55 26.54 -8.95 -12.49
C ALA A 55 27.73 -9.80 -11.98
N ALA A 56 28.89 -9.19 -11.72
CA ALA A 56 30.04 -9.89 -11.16
C ALA A 56 29.71 -10.48 -9.77
N ALA A 57 29.08 -9.71 -8.88
CA ALA A 57 28.66 -10.17 -7.56
C ALA A 57 27.65 -11.33 -7.64
N GLN A 58 26.69 -11.26 -8.57
CA GLN A 58 25.72 -12.33 -8.80
C GLN A 58 26.39 -13.62 -9.26
N ARG A 59 27.33 -13.55 -10.22
CA ARG A 59 28.09 -14.73 -10.67
C ARG A 59 28.89 -15.36 -9.54
N ALA A 60 29.56 -14.55 -8.72
CA ALA A 60 30.30 -15.04 -7.56
C ALA A 60 29.38 -15.76 -6.55
N ARG A 61 28.20 -15.18 -6.27
CA ARG A 61 27.20 -15.82 -5.42
C ARG A 61 26.73 -17.16 -5.99
N TRP A 62 26.42 -17.21 -7.29
CA TRP A 62 25.98 -18.44 -7.95
C TRP A 62 27.07 -19.51 -8.01
N ALA A 63 28.33 -19.12 -8.18
CA ALA A 63 29.45 -20.05 -8.11
C ALA A 63 29.53 -20.71 -6.72
N LYS A 64 29.32 -19.96 -5.64
CA LYS A 64 29.25 -20.53 -4.28
C LYS A 64 28.11 -21.54 -4.14
N VAL A 65 26.91 -21.20 -4.58
CA VAL A 65 25.75 -22.10 -4.52
C VAL A 65 25.98 -23.37 -5.34
N LYS A 66 26.55 -23.25 -6.54
CA LYS A 66 26.88 -24.42 -7.38
C LYS A 66 27.92 -25.32 -6.72
N ARG A 67 28.96 -24.74 -6.10
CA ARG A 67 29.95 -25.52 -5.34
C ARG A 67 29.33 -26.27 -4.17
N GLN A 68 28.40 -25.64 -3.44
CA GLN A 68 27.67 -26.28 -2.33
C GLN A 68 26.71 -27.38 -2.78
N LYS A 69 26.20 -27.32 -4.01
CA LYS A 69 25.35 -28.39 -4.59
C LYS A 69 26.14 -29.54 -5.19
N ALA A 70 27.41 -29.32 -5.51
CA ALA A 70 28.29 -30.29 -6.14
C ALA A 70 29.16 -31.07 -5.13
N SER A 71 29.10 -30.70 -3.85
CA SER A 71 29.64 -31.42 -2.70
C SER A 71 28.55 -32.25 -2.04
#